data_AF-A0A415ZPL6-F1
#
_entry.id   AF-A0A415ZPL6-F1
#
_cell.length_a   1.000
_cell.length_b   1.000
_cell.length_c   1.000
_cell.angle_alpha   90.00
_cell.angle_beta   90.00
_cell.angle_gamma   90.00
#
_symmetry.space_group_name_H-M   'P 1'
#
loop_
_entity.id
_entity.type
_entity.pdbx_description
1 polymer ?
#
loop_
_entity_poly.entity_id
_entity_poly.type
_entity_poly.pdbx_seq_one_letter_code
_entity_poly.pdbx_strand_id
1 'polypeptide(L)' 'MEPYEIRAALDGARFKNRESWEQTRLMAYISAQSNSTKQLKPEDILKFPWDGVRPDANMLVSDADIERLKRKAEEYIKSK' A
#
# COMPACT_ATOMS: atom_id res chain seq x y z
N MET A 1 -21.10 -11.65 7.00
CA MET A 1 -19.64 -11.86 7.03
C MET A 1 -19.46 -13.35 7.06
N GLU A 2 -19.06 -13.90 5.92
CA GLU A 2 -18.92 -15.35 5.77
C GLU A 2 -17.64 -15.83 6.46
N PRO A 3 -17.57 -17.09 6.92
CA PRO A 3 -16.42 -17.61 7.69
C PRO A 3 -15.06 -17.46 6.97
N TYR A 4 -15.05 -17.50 5.64
CA TYR A 4 -13.84 -17.30 4.84
C TYR A 4 -13.37 -15.85 4.81
N GLU A 5 -14.26 -14.88 5.07
CA GLU A 5 -13.95 -13.44 5.11
C GLU A 5 -13.28 -13.05 6.43
N ILE A 6 -13.50 -13.82 7.49
CA ILE A 6 -12.94 -13.56 8.83
C ILE A 6 -11.41 -13.56 8.76
N ARG A 7 -10.81 -14.50 8.02
CA ARG A 7 -9.36 -14.60 7.90
C ARG A 7 -8.77 -13.39 7.17
N ALA A 8 -9.40 -12.98 6.07
CA ALA A 8 -8.99 -11.80 5.31
C ALA A 8 -9.15 -10.50 6.14
N ALA A 9 -10.23 -10.39 6.91
CA ALA A 9 -10.45 -9.26 7.82
C ALA A 9 -9.40 -9.21 8.94
N LEU A 10 -9.03 -10.35 9.51
CA LEU A 10 -7.99 -10.46 10.53
C LEU A 10 -6.61 -10.08 9.97
N ASP A 11 -6.29 -10.53 8.75
CA ASP A 11 -5.05 -10.20 8.06
C ASP A 11 -4.96 -8.71 7.68
N GLY A 12 -6.11 -8.07 7.41
CA GLY A 12 -6.24 -6.64 7.14
C GLY A 12 -6.20 -5.76 8.40
N ALA A 13 -6.59 -6.30 9.56
CA ALA A 13 -6.71 -5.54 10.80
C ALA A 13 -5.40 -4.87 11.25
N ARG A 14 -4.25 -5.51 10.99
CA ARG A 14 -2.91 -4.95 11.27
C ARG A 14 -2.59 -3.68 10.48
N PHE A 15 -3.27 -3.44 9.36
CA PHE A 15 -3.11 -2.25 8.53
C PHE A 15 -4.12 -1.15 8.84
N LYS A 16 -5.07 -1.38 9.76
CA LYS A 16 -6.12 -0.41 10.09
C LYS A 16 -5.58 0.98 10.45
N ASN A 17 -4.48 1.02 11.19
CA ASN A 17 -3.87 2.29 11.63
C ASN A 17 -2.65 2.67 10.78
N ARG A 18 -2.45 2.03 9.63
CA ARG A 18 -1.27 2.25 8.78
C ARG A 18 -1.11 3.72 8.42
N GLU A 19 -2.18 4.38 7.99
CA GLU A 19 -2.14 5.80 7.60
C GLU A 19 -1.69 6.71 8.75
N SER A 20 -2.20 6.46 9.97
CA SER A 20 -1.80 7.22 11.15
C SER A 20 -0.30 7.03 11.46
N TRP A 21 0.19 5.80 11.39
CA TRP A 21 1.61 5.49 11.58
C TRP A 21 2.50 6.14 10.51
N GLU A 22 2.06 6.15 9.26
CA GLU A 22 2.76 6.83 8.15
C GLU A 22 2.77 8.36 8.33
N GLN A 23 1.66 8.95 8.78
CA GLN A 23 1.59 10.38 9.09
C GLN A 23 2.58 10.75 10.21
N THR A 24 2.63 9.94 11.28
CA THR A 24 3.61 10.14 12.36
C THR A 24 5.04 10.01 11.86
N ARG A 25 5.32 9.02 11.00
CA ARG A 25 6.64 8.84 10.38
C ARG A 25 7.05 10.05 9.53
N LEU A 26 6.12 10.62 8.76
CA LEU A 26 6.38 11.81 7.96
C LEU A 26 6.70 13.02 8.83
N MET A 27 5.93 13.25 9.90
CA MET A 27 6.19 14.35 10.83
C MET A 27 7.57 14.23 11.48
N ALA A 28 7.91 13.04 11.96
CA ALA A 28 9.23 12.76 12.54
C ALA A 28 10.36 12.94 11.52
N TYR A 29 10.14 12.49 10.27
CA TYR A 29 11.08 12.67 9.18
C TYR A 29 11.34 14.14 8.87
N ILE A 30 10.29 14.97 8.75
CA ILE A 30 10.42 16.40 8.49
C ILE A 30 11.24 17.07 9.61
N SER A 31 10.94 16.75 10.87
CA SER A 31 11.68 17.28 12.01
C SER A 31 13.14 16.82 12.06
N ALA A 32 13.42 15.57 11.71
CA ALA A 32 14.80 15.07 11.69
C ALA A 32 15.60 15.63 10.50
N GLN A 33 14.98 15.71 9.32
CA GLN A 33 15.61 16.20 8.10
C GLN A 33 15.92 17.69 8.18
N SER A 34 15.08 18.49 8.83
CA SER A 34 15.33 19.92 9.03
C SER A 34 16.50 20.20 9.98
N ASN A 35 16.83 19.24 10.87
CA ASN A 35 17.93 19.34 11.82
C ASN A 35 19.18 18.53 11.42
N SER A 36 19.18 17.96 10.20
CA SER A 36 20.26 17.10 9.71
C SER A 36 20.79 17.63 8.38
N THR A 37 22.11 17.54 8.19
CA THR A 37 22.77 17.81 6.89
C THR A 37 22.79 16.58 5.97
N LYS A 38 22.44 15.40 6.49
CA LYS A 38 22.35 14.16 5.72
C LYS A 38 20.97 14.06 5.06
N GLN A 39 20.91 13.47 3.87
CA GLN A 39 19.64 13.04 3.27
C GLN A 39 19.21 11.74 3.94
N LEU A 40 18.20 11.84 4.80
CA LEU A 40 17.59 10.71 5.47
C LEU A 40 16.51 10.11 4.57
N LYS A 41 16.19 8.83 4.77
CA LYS A 41 14.96 8.22 4.26
C LYS A 41 13.93 8.12 5.39
N PRO A 42 12.62 8.14 5.09
CA PRO A 42 11.60 7.88 6.11
C PRO A 42 11.80 6.54 6.85
N GLU A 43 12.30 5.52 6.15
CA GLU A 43 12.67 4.20 6.70
C GLU A 43 13.83 4.26 7.71
N ASP A 44 14.67 5.30 7.66
CA ASP A 44 15.76 5.50 8.63
C ASP A 44 15.24 6.05 9.96
N ILE A 45 14.05 6.67 9.96
CA ILE A 45 13.40 7.24 11.16
C ILE A 45 12.60 6.15 11.88
N LEU A 46 11.68 5.50 11.16
CA LEU A 46 10.80 4.46 11.67
C LEU A 46 10.64 3.37 10.61
N LYS A 47 11.04 2.15 10.98
CA LYS A 47 10.87 0.95 10.15
C LYS A 47 9.56 0.27 10.51
N PHE A 48 8.71 0.07 9.52
CA PHE A 48 7.46 -0.67 9.65
C PHE A 48 7.55 -2.07 9.05
N PRO A 49 6.73 -3.02 9.53
CA PRO A 49 6.70 -4.38 9.00
C PRO A 49 6.39 -4.49 7.50
N TRP A 50 5.78 -3.47 6.90
CA TRP A 50 5.41 -3.43 5.48
C TRP A 50 6.43 -2.73 4.58
N ASP A 51 7.49 -2.12 5.11
CA ASP A 51 8.52 -1.46 4.29
C ASP A 51 9.38 -2.47 3.50
N GLY A 52 9.45 -3.72 3.97
CA GLY A 52 10.18 -4.81 3.30
C GLY A 52 9.35 -5.59 2.28
N VAL A 53 8.04 -5.35 2.20
CA VAL A 53 7.18 -6.02 1.22
C VAL A 53 7.26 -5.22 -0.08
N ARG A 54 8.31 -5.46 -0.86
CA ARG A 54 8.22 -5.15 -2.29
C ARG A 54 7.05 -5.99 -2.83
N PRO A 55 6.05 -5.40 -3.50
CA PRO A 55 5.10 -6.22 -4.23
C PRO A 55 5.93 -7.13 -5.13
N ASP A 56 5.70 -8.44 -5.07
CA ASP A 56 6.30 -9.38 -6.01
C ASP A 56 6.12 -8.78 -7.41
N ALA A 57 7.11 -8.89 -8.30
CA ALA A 57 6.99 -8.32 -9.65
C ALA A 57 5.74 -8.85 -10.39
N ASN A 58 5.20 -9.99 -9.95
CA ASN A 58 3.95 -10.60 -10.41
C ASN A 58 2.67 -9.93 -9.86
N MET A 59 2.78 -9.02 -8.87
CA MET A 59 1.69 -8.25 -8.26
C MET A 59 1.55 -6.85 -8.88
N LEU A 60 2.51 -6.46 -9.72
CA LEU A 60 2.40 -5.27 -10.57
C LEU A 60 1.47 -5.61 -11.74
N VAL A 61 0.39 -4.85 -11.87
CA VAL A 61 -0.54 -5.00 -12.99
C VAL A 61 0.22 -4.73 -14.29
N SER A 62 0.36 -5.75 -15.13
CA SER A 62 1.00 -5.62 -16.45
C SER A 62 0.13 -4.78 -17.37
N ASP A 63 0.72 -4.10 -18.35
CA ASP A 63 -0.03 -3.36 -19.38
C ASP A 63 -1.07 -4.26 -20.08
N ALA A 64 -0.78 -5.55 -20.23
CA ALA A 64 -1.70 -6.55 -20.74
C ALA A 64 -2.93 -6.78 -19.82
N ASP A 65 -2.74 -6.71 -18.50
CA ASP A 65 -3.84 -6.81 -17.53
C ASP A 65 -4.71 -5.54 -17.56
N ILE A 66 -4.10 -4.37 -17.76
CA ILE A 66 -4.83 -3.09 -17.91
C ILE A 66 -5.74 -3.14 -19.14
N GLU A 67 -5.24 -3.59 -20.29
CA GLU A 67 -6.05 -3.73 -21.51
C GLU A 67 -7.17 -4.77 -21.36
N ARG A 68 -6.90 -5.90 -20.70
CA ARG A 68 -7.92 -6.91 -20.40
C ARG A 68 -9.03 -6.33 -19.52
N LEU A 69 -8.67 -5.55 -18.49
CA LEU A 69 -9.62 -4.95 -17.57
C LEU A 69 -10.48 -3.87 -18.24
N LYS A 70 -9.89 -3.04 -19.11
CA LYS A 70 -10.64 -2.05 -19.91
C LYS A 70 -11.70 -2.71 -20.79
N ARG A 71 -11.33 -3.78 -21.50
CA ARG A 71 -12.26 -4.54 -22.36
C ARG A 71 -13.42 -5.16 -21.57
N LYS A 72 -13.12 -5.76 -20.41
CA LYS A 72 -14.15 -6.29 -19.51
C LYS A 72 -15.10 -5.21 -18.99
N ALA A 73 -14.58 -4.01 -18.70
CA ALA A 73 -15.40 -2.89 -18.28
C ALA A 73 -16.35 -2.43 -19.41
N GLU A 74 -15.86 -2.35 -20.64
CA GLU A 74 -16.67 -2.00 -21.82
C GLU A 74 -17.75 -3.04 -22.13
N GLU A 75 -17.44 -4.33 -22.02
CA GLU A 75 -18.42 -5.42 -22.15
C GLU A 75 -19.51 -5.32 -21.09
N TYR A 76 -19.15 -5.03 -19.84
CA TYR A 76 -20.09 -4.87 -18.73
C TYR A 76 -21.00 -3.64 -18.91
N ILE A 77 -20.46 -2.55 -19.47
CA ILE A 77 -21.24 -1.35 -19.82
C ILE A 77 -22.21 -1.64 -20.96
N LYS A 78 -21.81 -2.45 -21.95
CA LYS A 78 -22.68 -2.85 -23.07
C LYS A 78 -23.74 -3.87 -22.69
N SER A 79 -23.51 -4.71 -21.67
CA SER A 79 -24.47 -5.71 -21.21
C SER A 79 -25.50 -5.16 -20.21
N LYS A 80 -25.47 -3.85 -19.94
CA LYS A 80 -26.37 -3.14 -19.04
C LYS A 80 -27.24 -2.17 -19.82
#